data_AF-A0A7S2FKY7-F1
#
_entry.id   AF-A0A7S2FKY7-F1
#
_cell.length_a   1.000
_cell.length_b   1.000
_cell.length_c   1.000
_cell.angle_alpha   90.00
_cell.angle_beta   90.00
_cell.angle_gamma   90.00
#
_symmetry.space_group_name_H-M   'P 1'
#
loop_
_entity.id
_entity.type
_entity.pdbx_description
1 polymer ?
#
loop_
_entity_poly.entity_id
_entity_poly.type
_entity_poly.pdbx_seq_one_letter_code
_entity_poly.pdbx_strand_id
1 'polypeptide(L)'
;MNHTISPGLTNTMNYFGSSTYAYKPSGLATYSAGLWGGTRCAVALRAYASELGCLPVSATMTLPGAWKSEGVFDDEGSLKEGTMGAKTAGRMLDQLVWHARSMRAAREAGAAGE
;
A
#
# COMPACT_ATOMS: atom_id res chain seq x y z
N MET A 1 10.61 -8.98 16.87
CA MET A 1 9.46 -8.50 16.08
C MET A 1 9.87 -8.57 14.62
N ASN A 2 9.14 -9.33 13.78
CA ASN A 2 9.52 -9.48 12.38
C ASN A 2 9.17 -8.17 11.63
N HIS A 3 10.17 -7.48 11.08
CA HIS A 3 10.01 -6.20 10.38
C HIS A 3 9.77 -6.40 8.87
N THR A 4 9.00 -7.43 8.53
CA THR A 4 8.75 -7.88 7.16
C THR A 4 7.25 -8.04 6.88
N ILE A 5 6.93 -8.44 5.66
CA ILE A 5 5.57 -8.71 5.20
C ILE A 5 4.94 -9.83 6.03
N SER A 6 3.68 -9.65 6.44
CA SER A 6 2.93 -10.70 7.14
C SER A 6 2.80 -11.95 6.26
N PRO A 7 3.04 -13.16 6.79
CA PRO A 7 2.82 -14.41 6.05
C PRO A 7 1.38 -14.57 5.57
N GLY A 8 0.40 -14.05 6.31
CA GLY A 8 -1.00 -14.08 5.89
C GLY A 8 -1.23 -13.23 4.63
N LEU A 9 -0.60 -12.05 4.57
CA LEU A 9 -0.69 -11.15 3.42
C LEU A 9 -0.02 -11.77 2.18
N THR A 10 1.19 -12.32 2.32
CA THR A 10 1.88 -12.98 1.19
C THR A 10 1.14 -14.22 0.71
N ASN A 11 0.56 -15.01 1.63
CA ASN A 11 -0.26 -16.17 1.26
C ASN A 11 -1.49 -15.76 0.44
N THR A 12 -2.22 -14.72 0.86
CA THR A 12 -3.37 -14.21 0.10
C THR A 12 -2.96 -13.68 -1.27
N MET A 13 -1.83 -12.96 -1.36
CA MET A 13 -1.39 -12.42 -2.64
C MET A 13 -0.95 -13.53 -3.61
N ASN A 14 -0.19 -14.52 -3.12
CA ASN A 14 0.26 -15.68 -3.89
C ASN A 14 -0.87 -16.61 -4.34
N TYR A 15 -2.03 -16.57 -3.66
CA TYR A 15 -3.17 -17.39 -4.04
C TYR A 15 -3.72 -17.04 -5.43
N PHE A 16 -3.53 -15.79 -5.87
CA PHE A 16 -3.92 -15.33 -7.20
C PHE A 16 -2.72 -15.32 -8.15
N GLY A 17 -2.93 -15.72 -9.41
CA GLY A 17 -1.87 -15.70 -10.43
C GLY A 17 -1.35 -14.28 -10.71
N SER A 18 -0.05 -14.16 -11.01
CA SER A 18 0.64 -12.88 -11.26
C SER A 18 -0.02 -12.03 -12.36
N SER A 19 -0.62 -12.66 -13.37
CA SER A 19 -1.39 -11.99 -14.43
C SER A 19 -2.56 -11.15 -13.91
N THR A 20 -3.10 -11.49 -12.74
CA THR A 20 -4.19 -10.73 -12.09
C THR A 20 -3.71 -9.37 -11.60
N TYR A 21 -2.42 -9.24 -11.28
CA TYR A 21 -1.79 -8.04 -10.74
C TYR A 21 -1.13 -7.19 -11.82
N ALA A 22 -0.71 -7.82 -12.93
CA ALA A 22 0.00 -7.16 -14.01
C ALA A 22 -0.71 -5.90 -14.53
N TYR A 23 0.07 -4.87 -14.84
CA TYR A 23 -0.38 -3.59 -15.41
C TYR A 23 -1.43 -2.86 -14.57
N LYS A 24 -1.44 -3.07 -13.25
CA LYS A 24 -2.25 -2.33 -12.28
C LYS A 24 -1.33 -1.67 -11.27
N PRO A 25 -1.62 -0.45 -10.79
CA PRO A 25 -0.81 0.17 -9.75
C PRO A 25 -1.19 -0.40 -8.38
N SER A 26 -0.28 -0.24 -7.41
CA SER A 26 -0.54 -0.58 -6.01
C SER A 26 -0.26 0.61 -5.07
N GLY A 27 -0.92 0.61 -3.92
CA GLY A 27 -0.66 1.54 -2.82
C GLY A 27 -0.24 0.74 -1.60
N LEU A 28 0.77 1.22 -0.86
CA LEU A 28 1.31 0.52 0.29
C LEU A 28 0.86 1.19 1.59
N ALA A 29 0.18 0.42 2.42
CA ALA A 29 -0.31 0.82 3.74
C ALA A 29 0.29 -0.11 4.79
N THR A 30 1.00 0.45 5.77
CA THR A 30 1.61 -0.32 6.85
C THR A 30 1.33 0.32 8.21
N TYR A 31 1.28 -0.51 9.25
CA TYR A 31 1.18 -0.05 10.63
C TYR A 31 2.15 -0.86 11.49
N SER A 32 2.61 -0.26 12.58
CA SER A 32 3.53 -0.93 13.50
C SER A 32 3.50 -0.33 14.89
N ALA A 33 4.01 -1.08 15.88
CA ALA A 33 4.10 -0.58 17.25
C ALA A 33 5.10 0.59 17.41
N GLY A 34 6.23 0.54 16.69
CA GLY A 34 7.24 1.61 16.67
C GLY A 34 7.34 2.29 15.31
N LEU A 35 8.28 3.22 15.17
CA LEU A 35 8.48 4.04 13.96
C LEU A 35 8.96 3.24 12.74
N TRP A 36 9.84 2.25 12.97
CA TRP A 36 10.59 1.62 11.88
C TRP A 36 9.99 0.31 11.35
N GLY A 37 9.07 -0.31 12.10
CA GLY A 37 8.52 -1.60 11.72
C GLY A 37 7.74 -1.56 10.42
N GLY A 38 6.81 -0.61 10.30
CA GLY A 38 6.01 -0.40 9.10
C GLY A 38 6.88 0.05 7.93
N THR A 39 7.83 0.97 8.15
CA THR A 39 8.73 1.45 7.09
C THR A 39 9.57 0.33 6.48
N ARG A 40 10.15 -0.56 7.28
CA ARG A 40 10.92 -1.71 6.78
C ARG A 40 10.02 -2.72 6.04
N CYS A 41 8.82 -2.96 6.56
CA CYS A 41 7.81 -3.78 5.88
C CYS A 41 7.42 -3.18 4.52
N ALA A 42 7.23 -1.86 4.43
CA ALA A 42 6.89 -1.18 3.19
C ALA A 42 7.98 -1.31 2.13
N VAL A 43 9.27 -1.31 2.52
CA VAL A 43 10.39 -1.56 1.59
C VAL A 43 10.31 -2.97 1.01
N ALA A 44 10.06 -3.99 1.84
CA ALA A 44 9.90 -5.37 1.38
C ALA A 44 8.65 -5.52 0.48
N LEU A 45 7.52 -4.91 0.87
CA LEU A 45 6.29 -4.90 0.08
C LEU A 45 6.49 -4.25 -1.29
N ARG A 46 7.30 -3.19 -1.38
CA ARG A 46 7.58 -2.52 -2.65
C ARG A 46 8.28 -3.45 -3.63
N ALA A 47 9.29 -4.20 -3.19
CA ALA A 47 9.95 -5.19 -4.04
C ALA A 47 8.97 -6.31 -4.44
N TYR A 48 8.19 -6.81 -3.49
CA TYR A 48 7.23 -7.88 -3.72
C TYR A 48 6.09 -7.49 -4.70
N ALA A 49 5.54 -6.28 -4.58
CA ALA A 49 4.51 -5.78 -5.49
C ALA A 49 5.04 -5.58 -6.92
N SER A 50 6.29 -5.11 -7.06
CA SER A 50 6.94 -5.02 -8.37
C SER A 50 7.12 -6.39 -9.03
N GLU A 51 7.47 -7.43 -8.27
CA GLU A 51 7.58 -8.80 -8.78
C GLU A 51 6.23 -9.35 -9.28
N LEU A 52 5.13 -9.06 -8.58
CA LEU A 52 3.79 -9.42 -9.04
C LEU A 52 3.33 -8.61 -10.27
N GLY A 53 4.07 -7.60 -10.69
CA GLY A 53 3.70 -6.72 -11.80
C GLY A 53 2.70 -5.62 -11.42
N CYS A 54 2.49 -5.37 -10.13
CA CYS A 54 1.64 -4.29 -9.63
C CYS A 54 2.45 -3.16 -8.98
N LEU A 55 3.00 -2.29 -9.81
CA LEU A 55 3.95 -1.26 -9.38
C LEU A 55 3.36 -0.31 -8.32
N PRO A 56 4.04 -0.12 -7.17
CA PRO A 56 3.57 0.77 -6.13
C PRO A 56 3.78 2.24 -6.50
N VAL A 57 2.83 3.09 -6.11
CA VAL A 57 2.99 4.54 -6.21
C VAL A 57 4.10 5.06 -5.28
N SER A 58 4.52 6.31 -5.52
CA SER A 58 5.65 6.92 -4.80
C SER A 58 5.33 7.08 -3.31
N ALA A 59 4.16 7.67 -3.00
CA ALA A 59 3.69 7.85 -1.65
C ALA A 59 3.30 6.51 -0.99
N THR A 60 3.51 6.44 0.32
CA THR A 60 3.23 5.25 1.14
C THR A 60 2.65 5.72 2.47
N MET A 61 1.65 5.01 2.97
CA MET A 61 1.07 5.28 4.28
C MET A 61 1.72 4.37 5.32
N THR A 62 2.31 4.97 6.35
CA THR A 62 2.90 4.25 7.48
C THR A 62 2.38 4.83 8.78
N LEU A 63 1.73 4.01 9.59
CA LEU A 63 1.08 4.41 10.85
C LEU A 63 1.83 3.82 12.06
N PRO A 64 2.76 4.59 12.67
CA PRO A 64 3.43 4.15 13.89
C PRO A 64 2.53 4.30 15.11
N GLY A 65 2.57 3.35 16.02
CA GLY A 65 1.77 3.35 17.24
C GLY A 65 0.26 3.21 17.00
N ALA A 66 -0.14 2.55 15.90
CA ALA A 66 -1.55 2.37 15.51
C ALA A 66 -2.45 1.75 16.59
N TRP A 67 -1.88 0.98 17.53
CA TRP A 67 -2.60 0.32 18.62
C TRP A 67 -2.77 1.18 19.88
N LYS A 68 -2.13 2.37 19.94
CA LYS A 68 -2.20 3.23 21.12
C LYS A 68 -3.60 3.84 21.24
N SER A 69 -4.13 3.91 22.47
CA SER A 69 -5.42 4.55 22.76
C SER A 69 -5.44 6.04 22.38
N GLU A 70 -4.41 6.80 22.78
CA GLU A 70 -4.19 8.17 22.29
C GLU A 70 -3.42 8.18 20.94
N GLY A 71 -3.79 7.27 20.04
CA GLY A 71 -3.09 7.03 18.79
C GLY A 71 -3.59 7.88 17.63
N VAL A 72 -3.31 7.39 16.43
CA VAL A 72 -3.70 8.00 15.16
C VAL A 72 -5.18 7.81 14.81
N PHE A 73 -5.89 6.92 15.51
CA PHE A 73 -7.32 6.67 15.33
C PHE A 73 -8.13 7.36 16.43
N ASP A 74 -9.35 7.79 16.10
CA ASP A 74 -10.38 8.24 17.04
C ASP A 74 -11.15 7.06 17.65
N ASP A 75 -12.13 7.38 18.51
CA ASP A 75 -12.89 6.38 19.26
C ASP A 75 -13.82 5.56 18.35
N GLU A 76 -14.14 6.08 17.16
CA GLU A 76 -14.88 5.41 16.09
C GLU A 76 -13.98 4.55 15.19
N GLY A 77 -12.67 4.55 15.43
CA GLY A 77 -11.68 3.82 14.63
C GLY A 77 -11.32 4.48 13.30
N SER A 78 -11.73 5.73 13.09
CA SER A 78 -11.35 6.55 11.95
C SER A 78 -10.00 7.21 12.16
N LEU A 79 -9.26 7.41 11.07
CA LEU A 79 -7.95 8.06 11.13
C LEU A 79 -8.16 9.56 11.42
N LYS A 80 -7.61 10.05 12.53
CA LYS A 80 -7.76 11.44 12.96
C LYS A 80 -7.31 12.41 11.86
N GLU A 81 -8.17 13.40 11.58
CA GLU A 81 -7.87 14.46 10.63
C GLU A 81 -6.64 15.28 11.05
N GLY A 82 -5.97 15.91 10.09
CA GLY A 82 -4.79 16.74 10.32
C GLY A 82 -3.50 15.97 10.67
N THR A 83 -3.59 14.68 11.02
CA THR A 83 -2.42 13.84 11.31
C THR A 83 -1.55 13.61 10.07
N MET A 84 -0.27 13.30 10.29
CA MET A 84 0.63 12.89 9.20
C MET A 84 0.18 11.60 8.52
N GLY A 85 -0.49 10.70 9.27
CA GLY A 85 -1.13 9.52 8.72
C GLY A 85 -2.17 9.90 7.68
N ALA A 86 -3.13 10.76 8.04
CA ALA A 86 -4.19 11.21 7.12
C ALA A 86 -3.62 11.91 5.88
N LYS A 87 -2.62 12.77 6.06
CA LYS A 87 -1.95 13.45 4.93
C LYS A 87 -1.25 12.48 3.97
N THR A 88 -0.53 11.48 4.50
CA THR A 88 0.17 10.49 3.66
C THR A 88 -0.79 9.51 3.01
N ALA A 89 -1.88 9.15 3.70
CA ALA A 89 -2.98 8.36 3.14
C ALA A 89 -3.62 9.06 1.94
N GLY A 90 -4.01 10.33 2.10
CA GLY A 90 -4.60 11.13 1.02
C GLY A 90 -3.68 11.21 -0.19
N ARG A 91 -2.40 11.57 0.01
CA ARG A 91 -1.42 11.62 -1.08
C ARG A 91 -1.23 10.28 -1.79
N MET A 92 -1.17 9.18 -1.04
CA MET A 92 -1.06 7.84 -1.62
C MET A 92 -2.29 7.48 -2.46
N LEU A 93 -3.49 7.77 -1.95
CA LEU A 93 -4.74 7.51 -2.65
C LEU A 93 -4.87 8.36 -3.91
N ASP A 94 -4.54 9.64 -3.87
CA ASP A 94 -4.57 10.53 -5.04
C ASP A 94 -3.66 10.00 -6.16
N GLN A 95 -2.42 9.62 -5.81
CA GLN A 95 -1.49 9.01 -6.76
C GLN A 95 -2.04 7.68 -7.28
N LEU A 96 -2.55 6.82 -6.41
CA LEU A 96 -3.07 5.51 -6.79
C LEU A 96 -4.26 5.63 -7.76
N VAL A 97 -5.21 6.52 -7.48
CA VAL A 97 -6.38 6.75 -8.34
C VAL A 97 -5.96 7.28 -9.71
N TRP A 98 -5.04 8.25 -9.75
CA TRP A 98 -4.54 8.76 -11.02
C TRP A 98 -3.85 7.67 -11.82
N HIS A 99 -2.90 6.92 -11.22
CA HIS A 99 -2.23 5.81 -11.89
C HIS A 99 -3.23 4.73 -12.35
N ALA A 100 -4.25 4.42 -11.54
CA ALA A 100 -5.20 3.36 -11.85
C ALA A 100 -6.05 3.72 -13.07
N ARG A 101 -6.47 4.99 -13.17
CA ARG A 101 -7.18 5.52 -14.34
C ARG A 101 -6.30 5.48 -15.58
N SER A 102 -5.07 5.95 -15.48
CA SER A 102 -4.11 5.98 -16.60
C SER A 102 -3.79 4.57 -17.12
N MET A 103 -3.47 3.63 -16.23
CA MET A 103 -3.18 2.25 -16.61
C MET A 103 -4.41 1.53 -17.15
N ARG A 104 -5.61 1.82 -16.63
CA ARG A 104 -6.86 1.27 -17.17
C ARG A 104 -7.08 1.72 -18.61
N ALA A 105 -6.94 3.02 -18.88
CA ALA A 105 -7.06 3.54 -20.24
C ALA A 105 -6.04 2.91 -21.20
N ALA A 106 -4.80 2.72 -20.77
CA ALA A 106 -3.76 2.05 -21.57
C ALA A 106 -4.11 0.58 -21.88
N ARG A 107 -4.63 -0.17 -20.89
CA ARG A 107 -5.09 -1.55 -21.12
C ARG A 107 -6.25 -1.63 -22.10
N GLU A 108 -7.22 -0.71 -22.00
CA GLU A 108 -8.36 -0.65 -22.93
C GLU A 108 -7.95 -0.28 -24.36
N ALA A 109 -6.87 0.50 -24.50
CA ALA A 109 -6.29 0.85 -25.80
C ALA A 109 -5.37 -0.23 -26.40
N GLY A 110 -5.16 -1.37 -25.71
CA GLY A 110 -4.29 -2.46 -26.17
C GLY A 110 -2.79 -2.29 -25.90
N ALA A 111 -2.39 -1.22 -25.20
CA ALA A 111 -0.97 -0.92 -24.91
C ALA A 111 -0.38 -1.77 -23.76
N ALA A 112 -1.06 -2.83 -23.33
CA ALA A 112 -0.61 -3.70 -22.25
C ALA A 112 -0.13 -5.04 -22.81
N GLY A 113 1.19 -5.21 -22.90
CA GLY A 113 1.80 -6.49 -23.28
C GLY A 113 2.05 -6.68 -24.78
N GLU A 114 2.33 -5.61 -25.52
CA GLU A 114 3.20 -5.72 -26.71
C GLU A 114 4.66 -5.97 -26.31
#